data_AF-A0A521SFG3-F1
#
_entry.id   AF-A0A521SFG3-F1
#
_cell.length_a   1.000
_cell.length_b   1.000
_cell.length_c   1.000
_cell.angle_alpha   90.00
_cell.angle_beta   90.00
_cell.angle_gamma   90.00
#
_symmetry.space_group_name_H-M   'P 1'
#
loop_
_entity.id
_entity.type
_entity.pdbx_description
1 polymer ?
#
loop_
_entity_poly.entity_id
_entity_poly.type
_entity_poly.pdbx_seq_one_letter_code
_entity_poly.pdbx_strand_id
1 'polypeptide(L)'
;MSRNGFRIFDADTHVRPGVEVLEPYLSDATRSKLTQFENYKACDHAGSVTYLMGSRHYKRRLGAAGEESPENKEYMKGYKRHQHGKPNPLCERDPAVRIKDMDLEGVDVNLMLPSGWFGAWTTVEDISLETAMYEAYHRWMADYCAAFPSRLRGVILICVRDLKASLAEMHRCAKESWPLAIFVYAPYQFPLDHPELEPVWKIAANYDLSIALHTFTVMPPYAPGGLDSWDNLWLQRSAAHPWCG
;
A
#
# COMPACT_ATOMS: atom_id res chain seq x y z
N MET A 1 13.73 8.46 -19.59
CA MET A 1 14.04 8.74 -21.02
C MET A 1 13.48 7.56 -21.79
N SER A 2 12.74 7.83 -22.86
CA SER A 2 12.07 6.80 -23.66
C SER A 2 13.07 5.74 -24.15
N ARG A 3 12.83 4.46 -23.83
CA ARG A 3 13.66 3.36 -24.31
C ARG A 3 13.14 2.92 -25.68
N ASN A 4 13.99 3.02 -26.71
CA ASN A 4 13.61 2.73 -28.11
C ASN A 4 12.40 3.55 -28.61
N GLY A 5 12.23 4.78 -28.12
CA GLY A 5 11.12 5.67 -28.53
C GLY A 5 9.78 5.40 -27.82
N PHE A 6 9.69 4.39 -26.97
CA PHE A 6 8.51 4.14 -26.13
C PHE A 6 8.64 4.81 -24.77
N ARG A 7 7.52 5.36 -24.28
CA ARG A 7 7.41 5.79 -22.87
C ARG A 7 6.83 4.68 -22.03
N ILE A 8 7.45 4.39 -20.89
CA ILE A 8 7.02 3.33 -19.99
C ILE A 8 6.34 3.93 -18.76
N PHE A 9 5.08 3.54 -18.55
CA PHE A 9 4.33 3.79 -17.32
C PHE A 9 4.28 2.49 -16.53
N ASP A 10 4.93 2.47 -15.37
CA ASP A 10 4.86 1.34 -14.45
C ASP A 10 3.73 1.56 -13.44
N ALA A 11 2.69 0.74 -13.57
CA ALA A 11 1.43 0.87 -12.83
C ALA A 11 1.41 0.15 -11.48
N ASP A 12 2.44 -0.66 -11.18
CA ASP A 12 2.50 -1.50 -9.97
C ASP A 12 3.88 -1.39 -9.32
N THR A 13 4.22 -0.16 -8.92
CA THR A 13 5.36 0.05 -8.03
C THR A 13 4.88 0.32 -6.62
N HIS A 14 5.78 0.16 -5.67
CA HIS A 14 5.41 0.21 -4.27
C HIS A 14 6.21 1.23 -3.47
N VAL A 15 5.54 1.81 -2.49
CA VAL A 15 6.14 2.60 -1.41
C VAL A 15 5.94 1.93 -0.05
N ARG A 16 6.99 1.93 0.75
CA ARG A 16 7.03 1.44 2.14
C ARG A 16 7.64 2.49 3.08
N PRO A 17 7.04 3.69 3.20
CA PRO A 17 7.57 4.67 4.12
C PRO A 17 7.57 4.08 5.53
N GLY A 18 8.74 4.10 6.17
CA GLY A 18 8.85 3.75 7.58
C GLY A 18 8.08 4.74 8.45
N VAL A 19 7.83 4.35 9.68
CA VAL A 19 7.21 5.24 10.69
C VAL A 19 8.01 6.52 10.83
N GLU A 20 9.34 6.44 10.80
CA GLU A 20 10.23 7.59 10.87
C GLU A 20 10.11 8.56 9.67
N VAL A 21 9.61 8.07 8.53
CA VAL A 21 9.34 8.89 7.34
C VAL A 21 7.99 9.61 7.47
N LEU A 22 7.00 8.94 8.07
CA LEU A 22 5.66 9.51 8.28
C LEU A 22 5.58 10.38 9.54
N GLU A 23 6.47 10.16 10.52
CA GLU A 23 6.46 10.83 11.82
C GLU A 23 6.39 12.37 11.75
N PRO A 24 7.14 13.05 10.87
CA PRO A 24 7.05 14.51 10.70
C PRO A 24 5.65 14.99 10.27
N TYR A 25 4.86 14.12 9.64
CA TYR A 25 3.52 14.42 9.15
C TYR A 25 2.42 14.05 10.13
N LEU A 26 2.76 13.49 11.30
CA LEU A 26 1.80 13.15 12.36
C LEU A 26 1.64 14.30 13.35
N SER A 27 0.50 14.34 14.05
CA SER A 27 0.32 15.19 15.23
C SER A 27 0.93 14.54 16.48
N ASP A 28 1.24 15.33 17.51
CA ASP A 28 1.75 14.80 18.80
C ASP A 28 0.78 13.80 19.45
N ALA A 29 -0.52 14.08 19.34
CA ALA A 29 -1.56 13.18 19.83
C ALA A 29 -1.53 11.83 19.11
N THR A 30 -1.32 11.84 17.78
CA THR A 30 -1.20 10.60 17.00
C THR A 30 0.06 9.84 17.34
N ARG A 31 1.21 10.54 17.44
CA ARG A 31 2.49 9.93 17.88
C ARG A 31 2.37 9.25 19.24
N SER A 32 1.66 9.88 20.19
CA SER A 32 1.45 9.30 21.53
C SER A 32 0.65 8.00 21.48
N LYS A 33 -0.37 7.91 20.61
CA LYS A 33 -1.15 6.67 20.42
C LYS A 33 -0.32 5.51 19.86
N LEU A 34 0.70 5.78 19.04
CA LEU A 34 1.57 4.75 18.46
C LEU A 34 2.31 3.90 19.51
N THR A 35 2.51 4.43 20.71
CA THR A 35 3.15 3.71 21.83
C THR A 35 2.35 2.50 22.31
N GLN A 36 1.05 2.45 22.03
CA GLN A 36 0.21 1.28 22.36
C GLN A 36 0.53 0.07 21.45
N PHE A 37 1.21 0.31 20.33
CA PHE A 37 1.47 -0.69 19.30
C PHE A 37 2.93 -1.14 19.24
N GLU A 38 3.76 -0.80 20.24
CA GLU A 38 5.19 -1.15 20.27
C GLU A 38 5.46 -2.64 20.04
N ASN A 39 4.62 -3.52 20.59
CA ASN A 39 4.74 -4.98 20.43
C ASN A 39 4.51 -5.47 19.00
N TYR A 40 3.98 -4.61 18.11
CA TYR A 40 3.74 -4.93 16.70
C TYR A 40 4.77 -4.28 15.76
N LYS A 41 5.76 -3.56 16.30
CA LYS A 41 6.84 -2.98 15.49
C LYS A 41 7.67 -4.09 14.87
N ALA A 42 7.94 -3.93 13.58
CA ALA A 42 8.93 -4.70 12.84
C ALA A 42 9.91 -3.74 12.20
N CYS A 43 11.15 -4.19 12.07
CA CYS A 43 12.22 -3.43 11.42
C CYS A 43 12.70 -4.23 10.22
N ASP A 44 12.77 -3.59 9.06
CA ASP A 44 13.36 -4.24 7.89
C ASP A 44 14.89 -4.25 7.95
N HIS A 45 15.53 -4.89 6.98
CA HIS A 45 16.99 -4.98 6.91
C HIS A 45 17.68 -3.62 6.72
N ALA A 46 16.91 -2.59 6.35
CA ALA A 46 17.38 -1.22 6.15
C ALA A 46 17.21 -0.35 7.38
N GLY A 47 16.63 -0.86 8.47
CA GLY A 47 16.37 -0.09 9.69
C GLY A 47 15.05 0.68 9.66
N SER A 48 14.20 0.48 8.64
CA SER A 48 12.92 1.17 8.52
C SER A 48 11.86 0.47 9.36
N VAL A 49 11.13 1.26 10.16
CA VAL A 49 10.15 0.73 11.12
C VAL A 49 8.79 0.63 10.45
N THR A 50 8.11 -0.49 10.64
CA THR A 50 6.72 -0.70 10.23
C THR A 50 5.92 -1.39 11.33
N TYR A 51 4.62 -1.52 11.15
CA TYR A 51 3.71 -2.19 12.07
C TYR A 51 3.01 -3.35 11.37
N LEU A 52 2.92 -4.51 12.04
CA LEU A 52 2.40 -5.74 11.45
C LEU A 52 1.12 -6.28 12.14
N MET A 53 0.30 -5.38 12.71
CA MET A 53 -1.01 -5.75 13.28
C MET A 53 -1.84 -6.52 12.25
N GLY A 54 -2.46 -7.62 12.70
CA GLY A 54 -3.33 -8.44 11.86
C GLY A 54 -2.63 -9.25 10.76
N SER A 55 -1.29 -9.25 10.72
CA SER A 55 -0.54 -10.04 9.74
C SER A 55 -0.87 -11.54 9.84
N ARG A 56 -1.20 -12.14 8.70
CA ARG A 56 -1.57 -13.56 8.64
C ARG A 56 -0.38 -14.46 8.40
N HIS A 57 -0.30 -15.50 9.23
CA HIS A 57 0.66 -16.59 9.09
C HIS A 57 -0.07 -17.79 8.50
N TYR A 58 0.30 -18.17 7.29
CA TYR A 58 -0.29 -19.33 6.59
C TYR A 58 0.32 -20.62 7.14
N LYS A 59 -0.56 -21.51 7.59
CA LYS A 59 -0.17 -22.77 8.24
C LYS A 59 -0.10 -23.95 7.29
N ARG A 60 -0.49 -23.78 6.02
CA ARG A 60 -0.52 -24.86 5.04
C ARG A 60 0.24 -24.49 3.78
N ARG A 61 1.01 -25.43 3.26
CA ARG A 61 1.68 -25.33 1.96
C ARG A 61 0.97 -26.11 0.86
N LEU A 62 1.33 -25.83 -0.39
CA LEU A 62 0.79 -26.54 -1.56
C LEU A 62 1.10 -28.04 -1.45
N GLY A 63 0.08 -28.89 -1.66
CA GLY A 63 0.21 -30.34 -1.59
C GLY A 63 0.06 -30.95 -0.19
N ALA A 64 0.01 -30.15 0.87
CA ALA A 64 -0.21 -30.64 2.23
C ALA A 64 -1.71 -30.75 2.57
N ALA A 65 -2.08 -31.86 3.22
CA ALA A 65 -3.45 -32.11 3.69
C ALA A 65 -3.75 -31.48 5.06
N GLY A 66 -2.72 -31.17 5.86
CA GLY A 66 -2.85 -30.59 7.20
C GLY A 66 -1.90 -29.41 7.41
N GLU A 67 -1.76 -28.97 8.67
CA GLU A 67 -0.82 -27.91 9.03
C GLU A 67 0.61 -28.34 8.74
N GLU A 68 1.22 -27.66 7.78
CA GLU A 68 2.62 -27.78 7.38
C GLU A 68 2.99 -26.41 6.82
N SER A 69 3.35 -25.50 7.74
CA SER A 69 3.68 -24.12 7.40
C SER A 69 4.85 -24.10 6.39
N PRO A 70 4.81 -23.22 5.38
CA PRO A 70 5.95 -23.05 4.49
C PRO A 70 7.20 -22.69 5.28
N GLU A 71 8.33 -23.33 4.99
CA GLU A 71 9.59 -22.85 5.56
C GLU A 71 9.94 -21.46 4.98
N ASN A 72 10.67 -20.63 5.73
CA ASN A 72 11.07 -19.29 5.26
C ASN A 72 11.75 -19.29 3.89
N LYS A 73 12.44 -20.39 3.53
CA LYS A 73 13.12 -20.55 2.23
C LYS A 73 12.19 -21.04 1.11
N GLU A 74 10.98 -21.48 1.43
CA GLU A 74 9.96 -21.88 0.46
C GLU A 74 9.15 -20.69 -0.04
N TYR A 75 9.01 -19.64 0.77
CA TYR A 75 8.38 -18.39 0.35
C TYR A 75 9.14 -17.77 -0.84
N MET A 76 8.44 -17.60 -1.97
CA MET A 76 9.03 -17.11 -3.23
C MET A 76 10.17 -17.99 -3.78
N LYS A 77 10.24 -19.27 -3.39
CA LYS A 77 11.22 -20.23 -3.94
C LYS A 77 11.00 -20.38 -5.44
N GLY A 78 11.98 -19.96 -6.23
CA GLY A 78 11.91 -19.92 -7.70
C GLY A 78 11.68 -18.53 -8.29
N TYR A 79 11.34 -17.53 -7.47
CA TYR A 79 11.36 -16.14 -7.88
C TYR A 79 12.81 -15.71 -8.13
N LYS A 80 13.14 -15.40 -9.38
CA LYS A 80 14.39 -14.73 -9.73
C LYS A 80 14.10 -13.25 -9.89
N ARG A 81 14.65 -12.44 -9.00
CA ARG A 81 14.59 -10.99 -9.14
C ARG A 81 15.63 -10.58 -10.19
N HIS A 82 15.19 -9.97 -11.28
CA HIS A 82 16.10 -9.30 -12.22
C HIS A 82 16.58 -8.00 -11.57
N GLN A 83 17.59 -8.11 -10.71
CA GLN A 83 18.17 -6.97 -9.98
C GLN A 83 19.43 -6.48 -10.68
N HIS A 84 19.49 -5.18 -10.95
CA HIS A 84 20.72 -4.49 -11.36
C HIS A 84 21.55 -3.97 -10.17
N GLY A 85 21.35 -4.53 -8.97
CA GLY A 85 22.05 -4.14 -7.74
C GLY A 85 21.23 -4.41 -6.48
N LYS A 86 21.80 -4.11 -5.31
CA LYS A 86 21.03 -4.09 -4.06
C LYS A 86 20.12 -2.86 -4.05
N PRO A 87 18.84 -2.99 -3.68
CA PRO A 87 17.95 -1.84 -3.51
C PRO A 87 18.54 -0.83 -2.53
N ASN A 88 18.49 0.45 -2.88
CA ASN A 88 18.96 1.50 -1.97
C ASN A 88 17.88 1.76 -0.90
N PRO A 89 18.21 1.62 0.40
CA PRO A 89 17.26 1.79 1.49
C PRO A 89 16.68 3.22 1.59
N LEU A 90 17.34 4.21 0.97
CA LEU A 90 16.88 5.59 0.98
C LEU A 90 15.79 5.88 -0.05
N CYS A 91 15.35 4.90 -0.84
CA CYS A 91 14.35 5.10 -1.89
C CYS A 91 13.09 5.80 -1.38
N GLU A 92 12.60 5.48 -0.18
CA GLU A 92 11.41 6.12 0.41
C GLU A 92 11.70 7.46 1.11
N ARG A 93 12.97 7.82 1.28
CA ARG A 93 13.39 9.08 1.92
C ARG A 93 13.86 10.12 0.92
N ASP A 94 14.42 9.67 -0.21
CA ASP A 94 14.99 10.51 -1.25
C ASP A 94 14.42 10.12 -2.62
N PRO A 95 13.53 10.95 -3.20
CA PRO A 95 12.96 10.68 -4.52
C PRO A 95 14.01 10.63 -5.65
N ALA A 96 15.17 11.28 -5.49
CA ALA A 96 16.23 11.19 -6.48
C ALA A 96 16.87 9.79 -6.53
N VAL A 97 16.80 9.02 -5.45
CA VAL A 97 17.23 7.61 -5.45
C VAL A 97 16.30 6.78 -6.31
N ARG A 98 14.97 6.92 -6.16
CA ARG A 98 13.98 6.23 -7.01
C ARG A 98 14.13 6.61 -8.47
N ILE A 99 14.36 7.88 -8.77
CA ILE A 99 14.56 8.34 -10.16
C ILE A 99 15.79 7.69 -10.82
N LYS A 100 16.89 7.49 -10.08
CA LYS A 100 18.06 6.78 -10.61
C LYS A 100 17.74 5.34 -10.97
N ASP A 101 16.97 4.65 -10.12
CA ASP A 101 16.51 3.28 -10.41
C ASP A 101 15.58 3.27 -11.64
N MET A 102 14.62 4.20 -11.71
CA MET A 102 13.73 4.35 -12.87
C MET A 102 14.51 4.63 -14.18
N ASP A 103 15.53 5.48 -14.14
CA ASP A 103 16.34 5.79 -15.32
C ASP A 103 17.19 4.58 -15.77
N LEU A 104 17.67 3.76 -14.82
CA LEU A 104 18.38 2.51 -15.10
C LEU A 104 17.46 1.46 -15.74
N GLU A 105 16.22 1.36 -15.26
CA GLU A 105 15.21 0.42 -15.77
C GLU A 105 14.59 0.89 -17.10
N GLY A 106 14.66 2.20 -17.38
CA GLY A 106 14.06 2.84 -18.53
C GLY A 106 12.57 3.14 -18.33
N VAL A 107 12.16 3.42 -17.10
CA VAL A 107 10.79 3.73 -16.70
C VAL A 107 10.58 5.25 -16.66
N ASP A 108 9.54 5.75 -17.33
CA ASP A 108 9.26 7.18 -17.39
C ASP A 108 8.30 7.64 -16.30
N VAL A 109 7.33 6.82 -15.87
CA VAL A 109 6.42 7.19 -14.79
C VAL A 109 6.20 6.00 -13.87
N ASN A 110 6.18 6.26 -12.56
CA ASN A 110 5.79 5.29 -11.55
C ASN A 110 4.45 5.72 -10.93
N LEU A 111 3.47 4.82 -10.94
CA LEU A 111 2.36 4.86 -9.99
C LEU A 111 2.73 4.06 -8.75
N MET A 112 2.91 4.78 -7.64
CA MET A 112 3.36 4.20 -6.39
C MET A 112 2.17 3.83 -5.49
N LEU A 113 1.95 2.53 -5.34
CA LEU A 113 0.96 1.94 -4.46
C LEU A 113 1.57 1.72 -3.06
N PRO A 114 0.82 1.95 -1.98
CA PRO A 114 1.30 1.56 -0.66
C PRO A 114 1.44 0.04 -0.60
N SER A 115 2.51 -0.49 0.01
CA SER A 115 2.56 -1.93 0.34
C SER A 115 1.74 -2.23 1.59
N GLY A 116 1.70 -3.48 2.07
CA GLY A 116 0.84 -3.88 3.19
C GLY A 116 0.96 -3.17 4.57
N TRP A 117 1.83 -2.17 4.75
CA TRP A 117 1.94 -1.39 6.00
C TRP A 117 0.64 -0.66 6.36
N PHE A 118 -0.08 -0.12 5.36
CA PHE A 118 -1.32 0.64 5.60
C PHE A 118 -2.45 -0.26 6.11
N GLY A 119 -2.39 -1.53 5.71
CA GLY A 119 -3.33 -2.57 6.08
C GLY A 119 -3.37 -2.86 7.59
N ALA A 120 -2.23 -2.74 8.28
CA ALA A 120 -2.14 -2.97 9.72
C ALA A 120 -3.13 -2.09 10.51
N TRP A 121 -3.33 -0.86 10.05
CA TRP A 121 -4.20 0.12 10.69
C TRP A 121 -5.69 -0.20 10.57
N THR A 122 -6.09 -1.02 9.60
CA THR A 122 -7.51 -1.43 9.44
C THR A 122 -7.99 -2.34 10.57
N THR A 123 -7.07 -2.88 11.37
CA THR A 123 -7.37 -3.79 12.49
C THR A 123 -7.40 -3.12 13.85
N VAL A 124 -7.01 -1.85 13.93
CA VAL A 124 -7.02 -1.13 15.22
C VAL A 124 -8.43 -0.63 15.53
N GLU A 125 -8.80 -0.64 16.81
CA GLU A 125 -10.12 -0.17 17.26
C GLU A 125 -10.29 1.35 17.06
N ASP A 126 -9.21 2.13 17.26
CA ASP A 126 -9.22 3.58 17.07
C ASP A 126 -9.13 3.94 15.59
N ILE A 127 -10.29 4.08 14.94
CA ILE A 127 -10.39 4.45 13.52
C ILE A 127 -9.71 5.80 13.23
N SER A 128 -9.68 6.73 14.19
CA SER A 128 -9.00 8.02 14.00
C SER A 128 -7.50 7.87 13.80
N LEU A 129 -6.89 6.80 14.34
CA LEU A 129 -5.48 6.50 14.12
C LEU A 129 -5.23 6.00 12.69
N GLU A 130 -6.09 5.15 12.14
CA GLU A 130 -6.01 4.74 10.72
C GLU A 130 -6.09 5.96 9.80
N THR A 131 -7.13 6.79 9.99
CA THR A 131 -7.32 8.02 9.22
C THR A 131 -6.09 8.92 9.31
N ALA A 132 -5.55 9.17 10.51
CA ALA A 132 -4.38 10.01 10.70
C ALA A 132 -3.11 9.46 10.02
N MET A 133 -2.93 8.13 10.00
CA MET A 133 -1.82 7.49 9.29
C MET A 133 -1.96 7.64 7.77
N TYR A 134 -3.18 7.56 7.22
CA TYR A 134 -3.42 7.72 5.79
C TYR A 134 -3.22 9.18 5.35
N GLU A 135 -3.72 10.13 6.13
CA GLU A 135 -3.48 11.55 5.89
C GLU A 135 -1.99 11.92 5.97
N ALA A 136 -1.24 11.34 6.91
CA ALA A 136 0.21 11.52 6.99
C ALA A 136 0.92 10.98 5.75
N TYR A 137 0.48 9.81 5.26
CA TYR A 137 0.94 9.27 3.99
C TYR A 137 0.61 10.19 2.81
N HIS A 138 -0.59 10.77 2.74
CA HIS A 138 -0.94 11.69 1.64
C HIS A 138 -0.08 12.94 1.65
N ARG A 139 0.19 13.52 2.83
CA ARG A 139 1.11 14.67 2.96
C ARG A 139 2.54 14.32 2.54
N TRP A 140 3.03 13.16 2.97
CA TRP A 140 4.34 12.67 2.54
C TRP A 140 4.39 12.41 1.02
N MET A 141 3.36 11.79 0.44
CA MET A 141 3.27 11.55 -1.00
C MET A 141 3.29 12.84 -1.80
N ALA A 142 2.61 13.89 -1.32
CA ALA A 142 2.65 15.20 -1.93
C ALA A 142 4.09 15.75 -2.00
N ASP A 143 4.81 15.74 -0.88
CA ASP A 143 6.20 16.21 -0.81
C ASP A 143 7.15 15.34 -1.64
N TYR A 144 7.02 14.03 -1.53
CA TYR A 144 7.87 13.06 -2.23
C TYR A 144 7.70 13.16 -3.75
N CYS A 145 6.47 13.27 -4.23
CA CYS A 145 6.19 13.41 -5.67
C CYS A 145 6.53 14.81 -6.20
N ALA A 146 6.47 15.86 -5.37
CA ALA A 146 6.77 17.23 -5.79
C ALA A 146 8.20 17.44 -6.31
N ALA A 147 9.16 16.59 -5.92
CA ALA A 147 10.52 16.63 -6.44
C ALA A 147 10.58 16.28 -7.94
N PHE A 148 9.71 15.37 -8.41
CA PHE A 148 9.65 14.92 -9.81
C PHE A 148 8.20 14.72 -10.27
N PRO A 149 7.39 15.80 -10.34
CA PRO A 149 5.94 15.72 -10.45
C PRO A 149 5.44 15.24 -11.82
N SER A 150 6.32 15.02 -12.79
CA SER A 150 6.00 14.40 -14.07
C SER A 150 6.35 12.91 -14.14
N ARG A 151 7.10 12.39 -13.15
CA ARG A 151 7.65 11.03 -13.12
C ARG A 151 7.07 10.22 -11.95
N LEU A 152 6.76 10.87 -10.83
CA LEU A 152 6.31 10.23 -9.60
C LEU A 152 4.84 10.55 -9.35
N ARG A 153 4.04 9.49 -9.19
CA ARG A 153 2.60 9.56 -8.95
C ARG A 153 2.20 8.62 -7.84
N GLY A 154 1.10 8.92 -7.19
CA GLY A 154 0.59 8.15 -6.06
C GLY A 154 -0.89 7.83 -6.15
N VAL A 155 -1.39 7.22 -5.08
CA VAL A 155 -2.81 6.95 -4.87
C VAL A 155 -3.32 7.57 -3.58
N ILE A 156 -4.56 8.03 -3.59
CA ILE A 156 -5.26 8.45 -2.38
C ILE A 156 -5.84 7.20 -1.72
N LEU A 157 -5.25 6.77 -0.61
CA LEU A 157 -5.86 5.78 0.29
C LEU A 157 -7.18 6.28 0.89
N ILE A 158 -8.22 5.45 0.84
CA ILE A 158 -9.55 5.74 1.40
C ILE A 158 -9.77 4.87 2.64
N CYS A 159 -9.93 5.50 3.81
CA CYS A 159 -10.35 4.84 5.04
C CYS A 159 -11.87 4.67 5.01
N VAL A 160 -12.34 3.49 4.58
CA VAL A 160 -13.78 3.19 4.47
C VAL A 160 -14.47 3.19 5.84
N ARG A 161 -13.74 2.92 6.93
CA ARG A 161 -14.29 2.95 8.30
C ARG A 161 -14.59 4.38 8.79
N ASP A 162 -14.04 5.40 8.12
CA ASP A 162 -14.33 6.82 8.36
C ASP A 162 -14.48 7.55 7.01
N LEU A 163 -15.59 7.27 6.31
CA LEU A 163 -15.88 7.89 5.02
C LEU A 163 -15.98 9.40 5.11
N LYS A 164 -16.47 9.95 6.23
CA LYS A 164 -16.60 11.40 6.39
C LYS A 164 -15.23 12.08 6.33
N ALA A 165 -14.25 11.59 7.08
CA ALA A 165 -12.89 12.14 7.01
C ALA A 165 -12.24 11.85 5.66
N SER A 166 -12.40 10.64 5.13
CA SER A 166 -11.82 10.26 3.84
C SER A 166 -12.32 11.10 2.68
N LEU A 167 -13.61 11.47 2.64
CA LEU A 167 -14.16 12.34 1.60
C LEU A 167 -13.58 13.76 1.68
N ALA A 168 -13.40 14.29 2.90
CA ALA A 168 -12.77 15.59 3.10
C ALA A 168 -11.31 15.59 2.63
N GLU A 169 -10.55 14.54 2.99
CA GLU A 169 -9.16 14.42 2.61
C GLU A 169 -8.99 14.13 1.11
N MET A 170 -9.87 13.31 0.53
CA MET A 170 -9.90 13.06 -0.91
C MET A 170 -10.15 14.35 -1.69
N HIS A 171 -11.08 15.21 -1.24
CA HIS A 171 -11.31 16.52 -1.86
C HIS A 171 -10.11 17.47 -1.78
N ARG A 172 -9.29 17.35 -0.74
CA ARG A 172 -8.03 18.11 -0.61
C ARG A 172 -6.99 17.58 -1.58
N CYS A 173 -6.71 16.27 -1.50
CA CYS A 173 -5.68 15.60 -2.30
C CYS A 173 -5.97 15.64 -3.80
N ALA A 174 -7.24 15.49 -4.21
CA ALA A 174 -7.63 15.44 -5.62
C ALA A 174 -7.36 16.75 -6.40
N LYS A 175 -7.09 17.86 -5.70
CA LYS A 175 -6.68 19.15 -6.29
C LYS A 175 -5.18 19.26 -6.49
N GLU A 176 -4.40 18.31 -5.98
CA GLU A 176 -2.95 18.27 -6.09
C GLU A 176 -2.51 17.52 -7.35
N SER A 177 -1.24 17.66 -7.72
CA SER A 177 -0.71 17.04 -8.94
C SER A 177 -0.30 15.58 -8.76
N TRP A 178 -0.02 15.11 -7.54
CA TRP A 178 0.56 13.78 -7.32
C TRP A 178 -0.40 12.59 -7.50
N PRO A 179 -1.70 12.65 -7.19
CA PRO A 179 -2.55 11.46 -7.27
C PRO A 179 -3.00 11.20 -8.71
N LEU A 180 -2.92 9.94 -9.14
CA LEU A 180 -3.54 9.47 -10.39
C LEU A 180 -4.75 8.56 -10.16
N ALA A 181 -4.86 8.00 -8.96
CA ALA A 181 -5.92 7.09 -8.61
C ALA A 181 -6.32 7.22 -7.14
N ILE A 182 -7.50 6.71 -6.82
CA ILE A 182 -7.86 6.33 -5.46
C ILE A 182 -7.60 4.86 -5.25
N PHE A 183 -7.30 4.49 -4.02
CA PHE A 183 -7.22 3.11 -3.59
C PHE A 183 -8.18 2.93 -2.42
N VAL A 184 -9.32 2.31 -2.72
CA VAL A 184 -10.30 1.88 -1.72
C VAL A 184 -9.97 0.46 -1.32
N TYR A 185 -9.75 0.26 -0.03
CA TYR A 185 -9.48 -1.06 0.51
C TYR A 185 -10.50 -1.33 1.61
N ALA A 186 -11.61 -1.95 1.23
CA ALA A 186 -12.79 -2.05 2.08
C ALA A 186 -12.61 -3.12 3.18
N PRO A 187 -13.20 -2.92 4.37
CA PRO A 187 -13.17 -3.93 5.42
C PRO A 187 -13.95 -5.17 4.99
N TYR A 188 -13.70 -6.28 5.69
CA TYR A 188 -14.44 -7.52 5.47
C TYR A 188 -15.96 -7.27 5.55
N GLN A 189 -16.71 -7.86 4.62
CA GLN A 189 -18.16 -7.69 4.44
C GLN A 189 -18.63 -6.30 3.97
N PHE A 190 -17.72 -5.45 3.48
CA PHE A 190 -18.09 -4.18 2.87
C PHE A 190 -17.71 -4.20 1.38
N PRO A 191 -18.65 -4.53 0.48
CA PRO A 191 -18.32 -4.66 -0.93
C PRO A 191 -18.12 -3.29 -1.59
N LEU A 192 -17.32 -3.23 -2.66
CA LEU A 192 -17.06 -1.97 -3.37
C LEU A 192 -18.30 -1.38 -4.06
N ASP A 193 -19.35 -2.16 -4.27
CA ASP A 193 -20.64 -1.67 -4.79
C ASP A 193 -21.59 -1.17 -3.68
N HIS A 194 -21.13 -1.12 -2.42
CA HIS A 194 -21.93 -0.59 -1.32
C HIS A 194 -22.29 0.89 -1.58
N PRO A 195 -23.59 1.29 -1.49
CA PRO A 195 -24.02 2.64 -1.84
C PRO A 195 -23.34 3.78 -1.07
N GLU A 196 -22.79 3.52 0.12
CA GLU A 196 -22.03 4.52 0.87
C GLU A 196 -20.71 4.94 0.19
N LEU A 197 -20.20 4.16 -0.78
CA LEU A 197 -19.03 4.52 -1.57
C LEU A 197 -19.36 5.40 -2.78
N GLU A 198 -20.63 5.57 -3.13
CA GLU A 198 -21.04 6.42 -4.26
C GLU A 198 -20.43 7.84 -4.22
N PRO A 199 -20.34 8.53 -3.07
CA PRO A 199 -19.64 9.81 -2.99
C PRO A 199 -18.15 9.72 -3.34
N VAL A 200 -17.47 8.62 -3.02
CA VAL A 200 -16.06 8.39 -3.36
C VAL A 200 -15.90 8.30 -4.89
N TRP A 201 -16.75 7.50 -5.54
CA TRP A 201 -16.76 7.35 -7.00
C TRP A 201 -17.05 8.66 -7.71
N LYS A 202 -18.00 9.44 -7.18
CA LYS A 202 -18.33 10.76 -7.71
C LYS A 202 -17.17 11.73 -7.64
N ILE A 203 -16.42 11.76 -6.55
CA ILE A 203 -15.22 12.61 -6.46
C ILE A 203 -14.15 12.11 -7.43
N ALA A 204 -13.93 10.79 -7.53
CA ALA A 204 -12.95 10.24 -8.46
C ALA A 204 -13.27 10.65 -9.91
N ALA A 205 -14.52 10.51 -10.34
CA ALA A 205 -14.99 10.93 -11.65
C ALA A 205 -14.84 12.45 -11.87
N ASN A 206 -15.17 13.28 -10.88
CA ASN A 206 -15.06 14.74 -11.00
C ASN A 206 -13.62 15.24 -11.16
N TYR A 207 -12.65 14.52 -10.61
CA TYR A 207 -11.22 14.89 -10.63
C TYR A 207 -10.39 14.04 -11.58
N ASP A 208 -11.03 13.21 -12.42
CA ASP A 208 -10.35 12.30 -13.37
C ASP A 208 -9.34 11.34 -12.69
N LEU A 209 -9.70 10.86 -11.50
CA LEU A 209 -8.92 9.88 -10.75
C LEU A 209 -9.36 8.46 -11.13
N SER A 210 -8.38 7.61 -11.46
CA SER A 210 -8.62 6.18 -11.67
C SER A 210 -8.98 5.46 -10.36
N ILE A 211 -9.56 4.26 -10.46
CA ILE A 211 -9.77 3.38 -9.31
C ILE A 211 -8.71 2.28 -9.35
N ALA A 212 -7.79 2.30 -8.38
CA ALA A 212 -6.76 1.28 -8.25
C ALA A 212 -7.29 0.11 -7.41
N LEU A 213 -7.31 -1.07 -8.02
CA LEU A 213 -7.66 -2.33 -7.39
C LEU A 213 -6.38 -3.15 -7.21
N HIS A 214 -5.93 -3.30 -5.97
CA HIS A 214 -4.71 -4.05 -5.62
C HIS A 214 -4.96 -4.90 -4.38
N THR A 215 -4.39 -6.10 -4.30
CA THR A 215 -4.63 -7.04 -3.19
C THR A 215 -3.38 -7.31 -2.39
N PHE A 216 -3.57 -7.58 -1.11
CA PHE A 216 -2.54 -8.10 -0.23
C PHE A 216 -2.95 -9.45 0.33
N THR A 217 -1.97 -10.36 0.40
CA THR A 217 -2.22 -11.72 0.86
C THR A 217 -1.72 -11.96 2.28
N VAL A 218 -0.97 -11.05 2.88
CA VAL A 218 -0.39 -11.25 4.22
C VAL A 218 -0.85 -10.19 5.21
N MET A 219 -1.32 -9.05 4.71
CA MET A 219 -1.80 -7.94 5.52
C MET A 219 -3.30 -7.73 5.26
N PRO A 220 -4.08 -7.39 6.30
CA PRO A 220 -5.51 -7.11 6.17
C PRO A 220 -5.76 -5.74 5.49
N PRO A 221 -7.02 -5.46 5.10
CA PRO A 221 -8.11 -6.42 4.89
C PRO A 221 -7.79 -7.42 3.79
N TYR A 222 -8.42 -8.59 3.87
CA TYR A 222 -8.25 -9.66 2.88
C TYR A 222 -9.33 -9.55 1.82
N ALA A 223 -8.96 -9.78 0.56
CA ALA A 223 -9.90 -9.83 -0.54
C ALA A 223 -11.04 -10.85 -0.26
N PRO A 224 -12.23 -10.68 -0.86
CA PRO A 224 -13.30 -11.67 -0.84
C PRO A 224 -12.79 -13.09 -1.10
N GLY A 225 -13.29 -14.06 -0.33
CA GLY A 225 -12.79 -15.44 -0.36
C GLY A 225 -11.45 -15.65 0.34
N GLY A 226 -10.84 -14.61 0.92
CA GLY A 226 -9.55 -14.70 1.60
C GLY A 226 -9.57 -15.60 2.84
N LEU A 227 -10.74 -15.79 3.46
CA LEU A 227 -10.93 -16.73 4.57
C LEU A 227 -11.13 -18.17 4.09
N ASP A 228 -11.48 -18.36 2.81
CA ASP A 228 -11.81 -19.66 2.19
C ASP A 228 -10.58 -20.34 1.57
N SER A 229 -9.37 -19.91 1.92
CA SER A 229 -8.11 -20.44 1.39
C SER A 229 -7.52 -21.58 2.24
N TRP A 230 -8.21 -22.05 3.29
CA TRP A 230 -7.77 -23.12 4.20
C TRP A 230 -6.31 -22.96 4.68
N ASP A 231 -5.97 -21.74 5.08
CA ASP A 231 -4.63 -21.32 5.50
C ASP A 231 -3.50 -21.70 4.54
N ASN A 232 -3.81 -21.81 3.24
CA ASN A 232 -2.85 -22.12 2.20
C ASN A 232 -2.39 -20.86 1.46
N LEU A 233 -1.12 -20.51 1.61
CA LEU A 233 -0.55 -19.30 0.99
C LEU A 233 -0.63 -19.34 -0.54
N TRP A 234 -0.42 -20.50 -1.16
CA TRP A 234 -0.48 -20.63 -2.61
C TRP A 234 -1.89 -20.38 -3.13
N LEU A 235 -2.91 -20.96 -2.47
CA LEU A 235 -4.31 -20.70 -2.83
C LEU A 235 -4.67 -19.24 -2.63
N GLN A 236 -4.28 -18.64 -1.50
CA GLN A 236 -4.55 -17.22 -1.27
C GLN A 236 -3.95 -16.36 -2.39
N ARG A 237 -2.67 -16.56 -2.75
CA ARG A 237 -2.03 -15.75 -3.79
C ARG A 237 -2.62 -15.97 -5.17
N SER A 238 -3.03 -17.20 -5.48
CA SER A 238 -3.62 -17.53 -6.77
C SER A 238 -5.04 -16.98 -6.91
N ALA A 239 -5.80 -16.95 -5.80
CA ALA A 239 -7.21 -16.59 -5.83
C ALA A 239 -7.49 -15.14 -5.42
N ALA A 240 -6.61 -14.43 -4.71
CA ALA A 240 -6.92 -13.10 -4.17
C ALA A 240 -6.89 -11.98 -5.23
N HIS A 241 -6.05 -12.09 -6.27
CA HIS A 241 -5.85 -11.01 -7.26
C HIS A 241 -7.08 -10.74 -8.16
N PRO A 242 -7.91 -11.73 -8.53
CA PRO A 242 -9.18 -11.48 -9.20
C PRO A 242 -10.20 -10.68 -8.38
N TRP A 243 -10.09 -10.69 -7.05
CA TRP A 243 -11.07 -10.08 -6.13
C TRP A 243 -10.58 -8.77 -5.52
N CYS A 244 -9.56 -8.11 -6.08
CA CYS A 244 -9.06 -6.84 -5.56
C CYS A 244 -10.21 -5.82 -5.44
N GLY A 245 -10.71 -5.61 -4.22
CA GLY A 245 -11.78 -4.68 -3.89
C GLY A 245 -12.37 -4.90 -2.51
#